data_AF-A0A1I4V149-F1
#
_entry.id   AF-A0A1I4V149-F1
#
_cell.length_a   1.000
_cell.length_b   1.000
_cell.length_c   1.000
_cell.angle_alpha   90.00
_cell.angle_beta   90.00
_cell.angle_gamma   90.00
#
_symmetry.space_group_name_H-M   'P 1'
#
loop_
_entity.id
_entity.type
_entity.pdbx_description
1 polymer ?
#
loop_
_entity_poly.entity_id
_entity_poly.type
_entity_poly.pdbx_seq_one_letter_code
_entity_poly.pdbx_strand_id
1 'polypeptide(L)'
;MDKQLYENLASRASDLVVAGKRDEAIRILEELVHSDLPVFDRAIMCMNIAVVNDQMGDSAKALENYARAVDMERETDSYFIAQSRAAYYSKLGLYDESIRCYDALLSHAALTPESRDMFLKNIETLKELGLQP
;
A
#
# COMPACT_ATOMS: atom_id res chain seq x y z
N MET A 1 -5.26 21.32 -4.84
CA MET A 1 -5.96 20.71 -5.98
C MET A 1 -7.42 20.56 -5.61
N ASP A 2 -8.34 20.86 -6.53
CA ASP A 2 -9.78 20.65 -6.34
C ASP A 2 -10.11 19.14 -6.17
N LYS A 3 -10.99 18.81 -5.22
CA LYS A 3 -11.49 17.45 -4.97
C LYS A 3 -12.04 16.78 -6.23
N GLN A 4 -12.74 17.52 -7.09
CA GLN A 4 -13.26 17.00 -8.34
C GLN A 4 -12.14 16.62 -9.31
N LEU A 5 -11.06 17.41 -9.36
CA LEU A 5 -9.90 17.12 -10.19
C LEU A 5 -9.16 15.87 -9.69
N TYR A 6 -9.06 15.68 -8.38
CA TYR A 6 -8.54 14.45 -7.79
C TYR A 6 -9.38 13.21 -8.16
N GLU A 7 -10.69 13.25 -7.93
CA GLU A 7 -11.58 12.12 -8.22
C GLU A 7 -11.55 11.76 -9.72
N ASN A 8 -11.50 12.77 -10.60
CA ASN A 8 -11.39 12.55 -12.04
C ASN A 8 -10.06 11.87 -12.43
N LEU A 9 -8.93 12.30 -11.85
CA LEU A 9 -7.63 11.72 -12.18
C LEU A 9 -7.46 10.31 -11.59
N ALA A 10 -7.99 10.06 -10.39
CA ALA A 10 -8.02 8.72 -9.79
C ALA A 10 -8.90 7.76 -10.60
N SER A 11 -10.10 8.18 -11.01
CA SER A 11 -10.98 7.40 -11.89
C SER A 11 -10.31 7.09 -13.22
N ARG A 12 -9.67 8.10 -13.84
CA ARG A 12 -8.96 7.92 -15.10
C ARG A 12 -7.79 6.95 -14.99
N ALA A 13 -7.01 7.00 -13.90
CA ALA A 13 -5.94 6.03 -13.67
C ALA A 13 -6.49 4.60 -13.57
N SER A 14 -7.62 4.41 -12.88
CA SER A 14 -8.31 3.11 -12.81
C SER A 14 -8.78 2.63 -14.20
N ASP A 15 -9.40 3.50 -14.99
CA ASP A 15 -9.87 3.16 -16.34
C ASP A 15 -8.71 2.76 -17.26
N LEU A 16 -7.56 3.45 -17.16
CA LEU A 16 -6.36 3.12 -17.92
C LEU A 16 -5.77 1.77 -17.53
N VAL A 17 -5.82 1.40 -16.25
CA VAL A 17 -5.41 0.07 -15.77
C VAL A 17 -6.30 -1.01 -16.40
N VAL A 18 -7.62 -0.81 -16.39
CA VAL A 18 -8.59 -1.74 -17.01
C VAL A 18 -8.36 -1.84 -18.52
N ALA A 19 -8.02 -0.73 -19.19
CA ALA A 19 -7.69 -0.69 -20.61
C ALA A 19 -6.29 -1.26 -20.94
N GLY A 20 -5.53 -1.75 -19.95
CA GLY A 20 -4.17 -2.27 -20.12
C GLY A 20 -3.10 -1.19 -20.35
N LYS A 21 -3.47 0.09 -20.30
CA LYS A 21 -2.60 1.27 -20.49
C LYS A 21 -1.89 1.65 -19.20
N ARG A 22 -1.14 0.71 -18.63
CA ARG A 22 -0.57 0.81 -17.28
C ARG A 22 0.48 1.91 -17.14
N ASP A 23 1.31 2.14 -18.16
CA ASP A 23 2.28 3.25 -18.14
C ASP A 23 1.61 4.62 -18.15
N GLU A 24 0.50 4.77 -18.87
CA GLU A 24 -0.31 6.00 -18.83
C GLU A 24 -0.94 6.21 -17.44
N ALA A 25 -1.43 5.13 -16.81
CA ALA A 25 -1.98 5.18 -15.46
C ALA A 25 -0.92 5.62 -14.44
N ILE A 26 0.28 5.01 -14.47
CA ILE A 26 1.39 5.35 -13.57
C ILE A 26 1.79 6.83 -13.74
N ARG A 27 1.85 7.35 -14.98
CA ARG A 27 2.17 8.77 -15.20
C ARG A 27 1.19 9.71 -14.51
N ILE A 28 -0.12 9.46 -14.64
CA ILE A 28 -1.14 10.28 -13.98
C ILE A 28 -1.02 10.18 -12.45
N LEU A 29 -0.77 8.98 -11.92
CA LEU A 29 -0.60 8.79 -10.49
C LEU A 29 0.66 9.52 -9.96
N GLU A 30 1.78 9.51 -10.69
CA GLU A 30 2.98 10.25 -10.30
C GLU A 30 2.77 11.78 -10.34
N GLU A 31 1.99 12.30 -11.30
CA GLU A 31 1.58 13.72 -11.29
C GLU A 31 0.81 14.07 -10.02
N LEU A 32 -0.08 13.17 -9.56
CA LEU A 32 -0.82 13.35 -8.31
C LEU A 32 0.08 13.24 -7.07
N VAL A 33 1.08 12.35 -7.07
CA VAL A 33 2.08 12.23 -5.98
C VAL A 33 2.86 13.53 -5.78
N HIS A 34 3.09 14.30 -6.83
CA HIS A 34 3.83 15.56 -6.79
C HIS A 34 2.95 16.82 -6.68
N SER A 35 1.63 16.63 -6.52
CA SER A 35 0.67 17.73 -6.37
C SER A 35 0.61 18.30 -4.94
N ASP A 36 -0.25 19.29 -4.74
CA ASP A 36 -0.57 19.90 -3.45
C ASP A 36 -1.67 19.15 -2.66
N LEU A 37 -1.99 17.90 -3.06
CA LEU A 37 -2.85 17.01 -2.29
C LEU A 37 -2.36 16.84 -0.85
N PRO A 38 -3.25 16.54 0.12
CA PRO A 38 -2.85 16.11 1.45
C PRO A 38 -1.84 14.95 1.41
N VAL A 39 -0.94 14.90 2.39
CA VAL A 39 0.15 13.90 2.43
C VAL A 39 -0.40 12.48 2.32
N PHE A 40 -1.49 12.19 3.04
CA PHE A 40 -2.14 10.88 2.99
C PHE A 40 -2.66 10.53 1.59
N ASP A 41 -3.31 11.46 0.89
CA ASP A 41 -3.81 11.22 -0.47
C ASP A 41 -2.66 10.96 -1.45
N ARG A 42 -1.55 11.70 -1.33
CA ARG A 42 -0.34 11.42 -2.14
C ARG A 42 0.28 10.06 -1.80
N ALA A 43 0.25 9.65 -0.54
CA ALA A 43 0.68 8.31 -0.13
C ALA A 43 -0.20 7.22 -0.76
N ILE A 44 -1.52 7.43 -0.83
CA ILE A 44 -2.44 6.52 -1.53
C ILE A 44 -2.12 6.45 -3.03
N MET A 45 -1.68 7.53 -3.66
CA MET A 45 -1.25 7.48 -5.07
C MET A 45 0.00 6.61 -5.25
N CYS A 46 1.00 6.72 -4.36
CA CYS A 46 2.15 5.81 -4.35
C CYS A 46 1.70 4.34 -4.17
N MET A 47 0.75 4.08 -3.27
CA MET A 47 0.18 2.74 -3.08
C MET A 47 -0.52 2.24 -4.36
N ASN A 48 -1.28 3.09 -5.06
CA ASN A 48 -1.91 2.72 -6.32
C ASN A 48 -0.89 2.38 -7.40
N ILE A 49 0.22 3.14 -7.48
CA ILE A 49 1.34 2.81 -8.38
C ILE A 49 1.92 1.43 -8.03
N ALA A 50 2.03 1.08 -6.74
CA ALA A 50 2.47 -0.24 -6.33
C ALA A 50 1.55 -1.35 -6.86
N VAL A 51 0.24 -1.16 -6.74
CA VAL A 51 -0.77 -2.11 -7.26
C VAL A 51 -0.66 -2.25 -8.78
N VAL A 52 -0.46 -1.16 -9.52
CA VAL A 52 -0.30 -1.23 -10.98
C VAL A 52 0.96 -1.99 -11.38
N ASN A 53 2.09 -1.76 -10.68
CA ASN A 53 3.33 -2.51 -10.92
C ASN A 53 3.19 -4.01 -10.61
N ASP A 54 2.48 -4.36 -9.52
CA ASP A 54 2.18 -5.77 -9.22
C ASP A 54 1.35 -6.43 -10.33
N GLN A 55 0.35 -5.73 -10.87
CA GLN A 55 -0.43 -6.21 -12.01
C GLN A 55 0.39 -6.33 -13.31
N MET A 56 1.54 -5.65 -13.40
CA MET A 56 2.51 -5.82 -14.48
C MET A 56 3.49 -6.98 -14.22
N GLY A 57 3.42 -7.62 -13.06
CA GLY A 57 4.35 -8.65 -12.62
C GLY A 57 5.67 -8.10 -12.06
N ASP A 58 5.77 -6.79 -11.83
CA ASP A 58 6.96 -6.13 -11.27
C ASP A 58 6.80 -5.93 -9.76
N SER A 59 6.90 -7.05 -9.01
CA SER A 59 6.77 -7.03 -7.55
C SER A 59 7.86 -6.23 -6.85
N ALA A 60 9.04 -6.08 -7.48
CA ALA A 60 10.12 -5.25 -6.96
C ALA A 60 9.72 -3.77 -6.95
N LYS A 61 9.25 -3.25 -8.09
CA LYS A 61 8.72 -1.87 -8.14
C LYS A 61 7.47 -1.68 -7.28
N ALA A 62 6.64 -2.71 -7.14
CA ALA A 62 5.52 -2.65 -6.23
C ALA A 62 5.99 -2.40 -4.79
N LEU A 63 6.98 -3.17 -4.31
CA LEU A 63 7.55 -2.99 -2.98
C LEU A 63 8.23 -1.63 -2.79
N GLU A 64 8.94 -1.13 -3.81
CA GLU A 64 9.54 0.23 -3.78
C GLU A 64 8.46 1.32 -3.61
N ASN A 65 7.35 1.21 -4.33
CA ASN A 65 6.26 2.18 -4.23
C ASN A 65 5.48 2.05 -2.93
N TYR A 66 5.29 0.84 -2.41
CA TYR A 66 4.79 0.65 -1.05
C TYR A 66 5.73 1.25 0.00
N ALA A 67 7.05 1.16 -0.16
CA ALA A 67 7.99 1.78 0.75
C ALA A 67 7.86 3.31 0.74
N ARG A 68 7.84 3.93 -0.46
CA ARG A 68 7.54 5.38 -0.61
C ARG A 68 6.22 5.76 0.07
N ALA A 69 5.16 4.99 -0.17
CA ALA A 69 3.84 5.27 0.39
C ALA A 69 3.84 5.20 1.93
N VAL A 70 4.49 4.19 2.51
CA VAL A 70 4.62 4.06 3.98
C VAL A 70 5.44 5.20 4.57
N ASP A 71 6.50 5.65 3.91
CA ASP A 71 7.30 6.77 4.43
C ASP A 71 6.51 8.08 4.48
N MET A 72 5.60 8.30 3.52
CA MET A 72 4.66 9.42 3.56
C MET A 72 3.56 9.23 4.62
N GLU A 73 3.04 8.01 4.78
CA GLU A 73 2.01 7.69 5.78
C GLU A 73 2.49 7.98 7.22
N ARG A 74 3.79 7.83 7.51
CA ARG A 74 4.36 8.13 8.85
C ARG A 74 4.20 9.58 9.29
N GLU A 75 3.92 10.52 8.37
CA GLU A 75 3.60 11.91 8.70
C GLU A 75 2.13 12.08 9.13
N THR A 76 1.38 11.00 9.21
CA THR A 76 -0.06 10.95 9.51
C THR A 76 -0.32 9.98 10.66
N ASP A 77 -1.53 10.02 11.24
CA ASP A 77 -1.96 9.06 12.25
C ASP A 77 -2.55 7.75 11.66
N SER A 78 -2.38 7.54 10.35
CA SER A 78 -2.84 6.32 9.66
C SER A 78 -1.78 5.21 9.68
N TYR A 79 -2.24 3.97 9.66
CA TYR A 79 -1.42 2.77 9.44
C TYR A 79 -1.95 1.89 8.30
N PHE A 80 -2.90 2.39 7.52
CA PHE A 80 -3.58 1.69 6.45
C PHE A 80 -2.63 1.19 5.35
N ILE A 81 -1.67 2.01 4.93
CA ILE A 81 -0.73 1.67 3.85
C ILE A 81 0.32 0.68 4.37
N ALA A 82 0.83 0.90 5.58
CA ALA A 82 1.75 -0.03 6.24
C ALA A 82 1.12 -1.42 6.45
N GLN A 83 -0.15 -1.47 6.84
CA GLN A 83 -0.94 -2.70 6.89
C GLN A 83 -1.05 -3.34 5.50
N SER A 84 -1.37 -2.55 4.48
CA SER A 84 -1.51 -3.04 3.10
C SER A 84 -0.19 -3.62 2.57
N ARG A 85 0.95 -3.00 2.91
CA ARG A 85 2.28 -3.54 2.59
C ARG A 85 2.56 -4.86 3.30
N ALA A 86 2.17 -5.00 4.57
CA ALA A 86 2.29 -6.27 5.30
C ALA A 86 1.50 -7.38 4.59
N ALA A 87 0.23 -7.12 4.24
CA ALA A 87 -0.58 -8.05 3.46
C ALA A 87 0.06 -8.38 2.09
N TYR A 88 0.70 -7.41 1.44
CA TYR A 88 1.40 -7.64 0.18
C TYR A 88 2.65 -8.53 0.33
N TYR A 89 3.45 -8.36 1.39
CA TYR A 89 4.54 -9.29 1.70
C TYR A 89 4.04 -10.73 1.88
N SER A 90 2.94 -10.92 2.61
CA SER A 90 2.30 -12.22 2.74
C SER A 90 1.90 -12.83 1.38
N LYS A 91 1.29 -12.04 0.50
CA LYS A 91 0.94 -12.47 -0.88
C LYS A 91 2.15 -12.96 -1.67
N LEU A 92 3.33 -12.36 -1.45
CA LEU A 92 4.57 -12.75 -2.12
C LEU A 92 5.27 -13.96 -1.47
N GLY A 93 4.72 -14.53 -0.40
CA GLY A 93 5.38 -15.60 0.36
C GLY A 93 6.50 -15.09 1.29
N LEU A 94 6.66 -13.77 1.40
CA LEU A 94 7.65 -13.12 2.26
C LEU A 94 7.09 -12.99 3.68
N TYR A 95 6.89 -14.15 4.32
CA TYR A 95 6.15 -14.22 5.58
C TYR A 95 6.89 -13.53 6.74
N ASP A 96 8.22 -13.62 6.79
CA ASP A 96 9.03 -12.96 7.82
C ASP A 96 8.93 -11.44 7.74
N GLU A 97 8.98 -10.87 6.52
CA GLU A 97 8.79 -9.45 6.27
C GLU A 97 7.38 -9.00 6.63
N SER A 98 6.37 -9.81 6.30
CA SER A 98 4.98 -9.54 6.66
C SER A 98 4.79 -9.52 8.18
N ILE A 99 5.34 -10.51 8.89
CA ILE A 99 5.28 -10.58 10.36
C ILE A 99 5.94 -9.36 10.97
N ARG A 100 7.16 -9.01 10.53
CA ARG A 100 7.87 -7.81 11.01
C ARG A 100 7.04 -6.53 10.82
N CYS A 101 6.34 -6.41 9.70
CA CYS A 101 5.46 -5.26 9.47
C CYS A 101 4.26 -5.25 10.43
N TYR A 102 3.55 -6.37 10.61
CA TYR A 102 2.42 -6.43 11.55
C TYR A 102 2.87 -6.20 13.00
N ASP A 103 4.01 -6.77 13.42
CA ASP A 103 4.56 -6.55 14.76
C ASP A 103 4.86 -5.07 15.02
N ALA A 104 5.44 -4.37 14.04
CA ALA A 104 5.69 -2.92 14.15
C ALA A 104 4.37 -2.12 14.34
N LEU A 105 3.30 -2.53 13.66
CA LEU A 105 1.98 -1.87 13.77
C LEU A 105 1.31 -2.06 15.13
N LEU A 106 1.67 -3.09 15.90
CA LEU A 106 1.12 -3.32 17.26
C LEU A 106 1.46 -2.20 18.26
N SER A 107 2.46 -1.37 17.92
CA SER A 107 2.91 -0.22 18.71
C SER A 107 2.36 1.12 18.19
N HIS A 108 1.53 1.11 17.14
CA HIS A 108 0.99 2.34 16.55
C HIS A 108 0.03 3.06 17.51
N ALA A 109 0.16 4.38 17.64
CA ALA A 109 -0.60 5.17 18.61
C ALA A 109 -2.13 5.15 18.38
N ALA A 110 -2.54 5.17 17.12
CA ALA A 110 -3.95 5.12 16.72
C ALA A 110 -4.53 3.69 16.64
N LEU A 111 -3.82 2.66 17.08
CA LEU A 111 -4.23 1.27 16.92
C LEU A 111 -5.49 0.93 17.73
N THR A 112 -6.53 0.44 17.06
CA THR A 112 -7.74 -0.03 17.72
C THR A 112 -7.59 -1.47 18.25
N PRO A 113 -8.36 -1.89 19.28
CA PRO A 113 -8.37 -3.27 19.75
C PRO A 113 -8.69 -4.29 18.64
N GLU A 114 -9.63 -3.96 17.75
CA GLU A 114 -10.03 -4.84 16.65
C GLU A 114 -8.88 -5.04 15.64
N SER A 115 -8.16 -3.95 15.33
CA SER A 115 -6.99 -4.00 14.45
C SER A 115 -5.84 -4.78 15.09
N ARG A 116 -5.63 -4.60 16.40
CA ARG A 116 -4.66 -5.37 17.18
C ARG A 116 -4.94 -6.87 17.10
N ASP A 117 -6.18 -7.27 17.37
CA ASP A 117 -6.58 -8.69 17.34
C ASP A 117 -6.39 -9.30 15.94
N MET A 118 -6.75 -8.54 14.90
CA MET A 118 -6.53 -8.94 13.52
C MET A 118 -5.03 -9.11 13.20
N PHE A 119 -4.17 -8.17 13.60
CA PHE A 119 -2.73 -8.26 13.37
C PHE A 119 -2.09 -9.46 14.08
N LEU A 120 -2.49 -9.73 15.33
CA LEU A 120 -2.01 -10.90 16.06
C LEU A 120 -2.40 -12.20 15.37
N LYS A 121 -3.65 -12.32 14.91
CA LYS A 121 -4.12 -13.48 14.12
C LYS A 121 -3.34 -13.64 12.82
N ASN A 122 -3.10 -12.54 12.10
CA ASN A 122 -2.28 -12.57 10.89
C ASN A 122 -0.86 -13.08 11.19
N ILE A 123 -0.23 -12.60 12.26
CA ILE A 123 1.11 -13.07 12.68
C ILE A 123 1.12 -14.57 12.98
N GLU A 124 0.12 -15.09 13.70
CA GLU A 124 0.01 -16.52 13.97
C GLU A 124 -0.14 -17.34 12.68
N THR A 125 -1.06 -16.95 11.80
CA THR A 125 -1.27 -17.63 10.51
C THR A 125 0.00 -17.62 9.65
N LEU A 126 0.72 -16.50 9.61
CA LEU A 126 1.95 -16.37 8.82
C LEU A 126 3.08 -17.25 9.37
N LYS A 127 3.18 -17.39 10.70
CA LYS A 127 4.14 -18.32 11.32
C LYS A 127 3.85 -19.75 10.91
N GLU A 128 2.58 -20.16 10.88
CA GLU A 128 2.20 -21.50 10.43
C GLU A 128 2.55 -21.72 8.95
N LEU A 129 2.27 -20.75 8.08
CA LEU A 129 2.61 -20.81 6.65
C LEU A 129 4.13 -20.88 6.40
N GLY A 130 4.93 -20.16 7.20
CA GLY A 130 6.40 -20.20 7.09
C GLY A 130 7.05 -21.49 7.59
N LEU A 131 6.31 -22.34 8.31
CA LEU A 131 6.77 -23.64 8.79
C LEU A 131 6.42 -24.79 7.84
N GLN A 132 5.65 -24.54 6.78
CA GLN A 132 5.26 -25.55 5.81
C GLN A 132 6.43 -25.83 4.84
N PRO A 133 6.85 -27.10 4.66
CA PRO A 133 7.96 -27.49 3.80
C PRO A 133 7.62 -27.46 2.29
#